data_AF-A0A2N6KEH8-F1
#
_entry.id   AF-A0A2N6KEH8-F1
#
_cell.length_a   1.000
_cell.length_b   1.000
_cell.length_c   1.000
_cell.angle_alpha   90.00
_cell.angle_beta   90.00
_cell.angle_gamma   90.00
#
_symmetry.space_group_name_H-M   'P 1'
#
loop_
_entity.id
_entity.type
_entity.pdbx_description
1 polymer ?
#
loop_
_entity_poly.entity_id
_entity_poly.type
_entity_poly.pdbx_seq_one_letter_code
_entity_poly.pdbx_strand_id
1 'polypeptide(L)'
;MRPLNIGLTDEQRQGVINLLNQDLADSYLLIVKTKKFHWDVVGPQFRSLHEIWEEQYEQLSENIDAIAERVRALGGYPIGTMEGFLKAGTIKEEGGNVPTATEMVSRLVDNHEQIIRNLREHIDRCDEEFHDQGTADFLTGLMEGHEEAAWMLRSFIEGQALQADGSQPQTQKTPVGV
;
A
#
# COMPACT_ATOMS: atom_id res chain seq x y z
N MET A 1 31.23 5.61 20.15
CA MET A 1 29.75 5.59 20.13
C MET A 1 29.28 4.39 20.94
N ARG A 2 28.15 4.52 21.65
CA ARG A 2 27.54 3.39 22.36
C ARG A 2 26.96 2.43 21.32
N PRO A 3 27.31 1.13 21.33
CA PRO A 3 26.72 0.17 20.40
C PRO A 3 25.22 0.01 20.67
N LEU A 4 24.44 -0.21 19.61
CA LEU A 4 23.02 -0.50 19.74
C LEU A 4 22.88 -1.85 20.47
N ASN A 5 22.08 -1.86 21.54
CA ASN A 5 21.86 -3.06 22.37
C ASN A 5 20.37 -3.14 22.72
N ILE A 6 19.60 -3.72 21.80
CA ILE A 6 18.13 -3.82 21.87
C ILE A 6 17.65 -5.29 21.82
N GLY A 7 18.57 -6.25 21.99
CA GLY A 7 18.23 -7.68 22.01
C GLY A 7 18.20 -8.37 20.64
N LEU A 8 18.60 -7.68 19.56
CA LEU A 8 18.73 -8.24 18.21
C LEU A 8 20.18 -8.23 17.74
N THR A 9 20.59 -9.27 17.00
CA THR A 9 21.90 -9.32 16.35
C THR A 9 21.98 -8.34 15.18
N ASP A 10 23.19 -8.02 14.73
CA ASP A 10 23.39 -7.17 13.56
C ASP A 10 22.75 -7.76 12.30
N GLU A 11 22.80 -9.09 12.14
CA GLU A 11 22.19 -9.81 11.04
C GLU A 11 20.67 -9.72 11.06
N GLN A 12 20.04 -9.95 12.22
CA GLN A 12 18.59 -9.82 12.40
C GLN A 12 18.12 -8.40 12.07
N ARG A 13 18.78 -7.39 12.64
CA ARG A 13 18.46 -5.99 12.35
C ARG A 13 18.60 -5.68 10.87
N GLN A 14 19.69 -6.12 10.23
CA GLN A 14 19.92 -5.85 8.82
C GLN A 14 18.87 -6.52 7.92
N GLY A 15 18.41 -7.74 8.27
CA GLY A 15 17.30 -8.41 7.62
C GLY A 15 16.03 -7.58 7.64
N VAL A 16 15.61 -7.14 8.83
CA VAL A 16 14.41 -6.29 9.02
C VAL A 16 14.56 -4.93 8.33
N ILE A 17 15.74 -4.30 8.39
CA ILE A 17 16.04 -3.04 7.70
C ILE A 17 15.86 -3.16 6.19
N ASN A 18 16.21 -4.31 5.59
CA ASN A 18 16.04 -4.53 4.17
C ASN A 18 14.55 -4.64 3.79
N LEU A 19 13.75 -5.33 4.60
CA LEU A 19 12.29 -5.43 4.43
C LEU A 19 11.63 -4.05 4.50
N LEU A 20 11.88 -3.32 5.58
CA LEU A 20 11.33 -1.97 5.79
C LEU A 20 11.72 -0.99 4.68
N ASN A 21 12.90 -1.12 4.08
CA ASN A 21 13.29 -0.29 2.94
C ASN A 21 12.54 -0.62 1.64
N GLN A 22 12.09 -1.86 1.46
CA GLN A 22 11.18 -2.21 0.38
C GLN A 22 9.77 -1.66 0.67
N ASP A 23 9.26 -1.80 1.90
CA ASP A 23 7.97 -1.23 2.31
C ASP A 23 7.93 0.29 2.17
N LEU A 24 9.03 0.95 2.53
CA LEU A 24 9.22 2.40 2.33
C LEU A 24 9.15 2.77 0.84
N ALA A 25 9.83 1.99 -0.01
CA ALA A 25 9.82 2.21 -1.45
C ALA A 25 8.42 2.05 -2.05
N ASP A 26 7.71 0.98 -1.69
CA ASP A 26 6.34 0.76 -2.15
C ASP A 26 5.39 1.86 -1.66
N SER A 27 5.54 2.31 -0.42
CA SER A 27 4.74 3.42 0.14
C SER A 27 4.97 4.73 -0.61
N TYR A 28 6.23 5.04 -0.97
CA TYR A 28 6.56 6.23 -1.78
C TYR A 28 6.03 6.13 -3.22
N LEU A 29 6.07 4.95 -3.82
CA LEU A 29 5.50 4.75 -5.16
C LEU A 29 3.97 4.88 -5.14
N LEU A 30 3.33 4.36 -4.10
CA LEU A 30 1.89 4.47 -3.92
C LEU A 30 1.47 5.93 -3.69
N ILE A 31 2.09 6.67 -2.76
CA ILE A 31 1.70 8.07 -2.47
C ILE A 31 1.83 8.97 -3.71
N VAL A 32 2.87 8.76 -4.54
CA VAL A 32 3.04 9.49 -5.80
C VAL A 32 1.90 9.18 -6.76
N LYS A 33 1.54 7.90 -6.92
CA LYS A 33 0.42 7.47 -7.77
C LYS A 33 -0.93 8.01 -7.26
N THR A 34 -1.17 7.95 -5.95
CA THR A 34 -2.39 8.47 -5.31
C THR A 34 -2.53 9.99 -5.51
N LYS A 35 -1.46 10.76 -5.30
CA LYS A 35 -1.46 12.22 -5.57
C LYS A 35 -1.69 12.54 -7.03
N LYS A 36 -1.08 11.79 -7.95
CA LYS A 36 -1.33 11.92 -9.39
C LYS A 36 -2.81 11.75 -9.71
N PHE A 37 -3.45 10.70 -9.19
CA PHE A 37 -4.87 10.47 -9.45
C PHE A 37 -5.74 11.56 -8.81
N HIS A 38 -5.43 11.99 -7.58
CA HIS A 38 -6.09 13.13 -6.93
C HIS A 38 -6.11 14.39 -7.80
N TRP A 39 -5.02 14.70 -8.52
CA TRP A 39 -4.99 15.83 -9.45
C TRP A 39 -5.75 15.57 -10.76
N ASP A 40 -5.67 14.34 -11.29
CA ASP A 40 -6.09 14.03 -12.65
C ASP A 40 -7.57 13.61 -12.79
N VAL A 41 -8.25 13.24 -11.70
CA VAL A 41 -9.63 12.75 -11.78
C VAL A 41 -10.61 13.82 -12.26
N VAL A 42 -11.55 13.36 -13.08
CA VAL A 42 -12.65 14.15 -13.63
C VAL A 42 -13.92 13.30 -13.71
N GLY A 43 -15.07 13.94 -13.93
CA GLY A 43 -16.34 13.26 -14.16
C GLY A 43 -17.25 13.21 -12.91
N PRO A 44 -18.34 12.42 -12.96
CA PRO A 44 -19.39 12.47 -11.94
C PRO A 44 -18.95 12.12 -10.53
N GLN A 45 -17.88 11.31 -10.39
CA GLN A 45 -17.31 10.88 -9.11
C GLN A 45 -16.17 11.80 -8.63
N PHE A 46 -15.89 12.91 -9.33
CA PHE A 46 -14.74 13.78 -9.07
C PHE A 46 -14.56 14.08 -7.59
N ARG A 47 -15.58 14.64 -6.93
CA ARG A 47 -15.47 15.10 -5.55
C ARG A 47 -15.14 13.94 -4.60
N SER A 48 -15.89 12.84 -4.67
CA SER A 48 -15.72 11.70 -3.78
C SER A 48 -14.35 11.03 -3.94
N LEU A 49 -13.88 10.87 -5.18
CA LEU A 49 -12.55 10.29 -5.45
C LEU A 49 -11.41 11.26 -5.09
N HIS A 50 -11.61 12.55 -5.31
CA HIS A 50 -10.63 13.56 -4.94
C HIS A 50 -10.43 13.64 -3.42
N GLU A 51 -11.52 13.62 -2.64
CA GLU A 51 -11.50 13.63 -1.17
C GLU A 51 -10.91 12.32 -0.60
N ILE A 52 -11.34 11.14 -1.07
CA ILE A 52 -10.81 9.86 -0.53
C ILE A 52 -9.32 9.66 -0.83
N TRP A 53 -8.83 10.12 -1.98
CA TRP A 53 -7.40 10.02 -2.29
C TRP A 53 -6.55 11.04 -1.54
N GLU A 54 -7.14 12.17 -1.12
CA GLU A 54 -6.51 13.08 -0.16
C GLU A 54 -6.30 12.40 1.18
N GLU A 55 -7.36 11.84 1.76
CA GLU A 55 -7.29 11.07 3.01
C GLU A 55 -6.23 9.96 2.93
N GLN A 56 -6.21 9.21 1.81
CA GLN A 56 -5.23 8.15 1.60
C GLN A 56 -3.78 8.66 1.50
N TYR A 57 -3.50 9.74 0.75
CA TYR A 57 -2.13 10.23 0.66
C TYR A 57 -1.63 10.87 1.97
N GLU A 58 -2.53 11.40 2.80
CA GLU A 58 -2.18 11.94 4.11
C GLU A 58 -1.78 10.81 5.05
N GLN A 59 -2.59 9.75 5.12
CA GLN A 59 -2.25 8.56 5.90
C GLN A 59 -0.95 7.89 5.41
N LEU A 60 -0.75 7.80 4.10
CA LEU A 60 0.50 7.27 3.53
C LEU A 60 1.70 8.14 3.92
N SER A 61 1.54 9.47 4.01
CA SER A 61 2.61 10.37 4.43
C SER A 61 3.06 10.10 5.86
N GLU A 62 2.12 9.84 6.77
CA GLU A 62 2.43 9.46 8.16
C GLU A 62 3.10 8.09 8.23
N ASN A 63 2.58 7.12 7.47
CA ASN A 63 3.14 5.76 7.43
C ASN A 63 4.57 5.74 6.89
N ILE A 64 4.85 6.54 5.84
CA ILE A 64 6.19 6.68 5.25
C ILE A 64 7.20 7.15 6.30
N ASP A 65 6.85 8.17 7.09
CA ASP A 65 7.72 8.67 8.15
C ASP A 65 7.95 7.59 9.22
N ALA A 66 6.87 6.95 9.68
CA ALA A 66 6.95 5.88 10.68
C ALA A 66 7.83 4.70 10.21
N ILE A 67 7.73 4.28 8.94
CA ILE A 67 8.60 3.22 8.37
C ILE A 67 10.06 3.68 8.37
N ALA A 68 10.34 4.90 7.89
CA ALA A 68 11.69 5.43 7.84
C ALA A 68 12.31 5.58 9.25
N GLU A 69 11.54 6.02 10.23
CA GLU A 69 11.96 6.11 11.62
C GLU A 69 12.14 4.73 12.25
N ARG A 70 11.33 3.72 11.89
CA ARG A 70 11.54 2.34 12.32
C ARG A 70 12.87 1.79 11.81
N VAL A 71 13.25 2.08 10.57
CA VAL A 71 14.59 1.75 10.03
C VAL A 71 15.69 2.39 10.88
N ARG A 72 15.52 3.67 11.26
CA ARG A 72 16.48 4.39 12.12
C ARG A 72 16.55 3.81 13.53
N ALA A 73 15.43 3.40 14.10
CA ALA A 73 15.35 2.78 15.43
C ALA A 73 16.14 1.46 15.50
N LEU A 74 16.17 0.71 14.39
CA LEU A 74 16.99 -0.49 14.23
C LEU A 74 18.45 -0.18 13.88
N GLY A 75 18.84 1.09 13.79
CA GLY A 75 20.20 1.55 13.48
C GLY A 75 20.54 1.53 11.98
N GLY A 76 19.59 1.22 11.10
CA GLY A 76 19.73 1.26 9.65
C GLY A 76 19.51 2.66 9.08
N TYR A 77 19.74 2.85 7.78
CA TYR A 77 19.44 4.10 7.08
C TYR A 77 18.33 3.89 6.06
N PRO A 78 17.27 4.72 6.06
CA PRO A 78 16.20 4.60 5.09
C PRO A 78 16.70 4.99 3.69
N ILE A 79 16.19 4.32 2.66
CA ILE A 79 16.31 4.76 1.28
C ILE A 79 15.61 6.13 1.17
N GLY A 80 16.24 7.08 0.48
CA GLY A 80 15.74 8.45 0.37
C GLY A 80 15.91 9.07 -1.00
N THR A 81 16.09 8.24 -2.04
CA THR A 81 16.22 8.71 -3.44
C THR A 81 15.20 8.01 -4.32
N MET A 82 14.71 8.73 -5.33
CA MET A 82 13.75 8.18 -6.29
C MET A 82 14.29 6.96 -7.03
N GLU A 83 15.58 6.99 -7.42
CA GLU A 83 16.25 5.82 -8.01
C GLU A 83 16.24 4.62 -7.04
N GLY A 84 16.48 4.86 -5.75
CA GLY A 84 16.43 3.82 -4.73
C GLY A 84 15.04 3.23 -4.58
N PHE A 85 13.99 4.07 -4.54
CA PHE A 85 12.60 3.61 -4.47
C PHE A 85 12.21 2.79 -5.69
N LEU A 86 12.55 3.24 -6.90
CA LEU A 86 12.29 2.50 -8.13
C LEU A 86 12.98 1.14 -8.19
N LYS A 87 14.17 1.04 -7.58
CA LYS A 87 14.96 -0.20 -7.55
C LYS A 87 14.44 -1.19 -6.50
N ALA A 88 14.04 -0.71 -5.32
CA ALA A 88 13.63 -1.55 -4.21
C ALA A 88 12.14 -1.93 -4.27
N GLY A 89 11.30 -1.04 -4.81
CA GLY A 89 9.85 -1.18 -4.85
C GLY A 89 9.37 -2.31 -5.77
N THR A 90 8.32 -2.98 -5.31
CA THR A 90 7.58 -3.99 -6.05
C THR A 90 6.46 -3.37 -6.88
N ILE A 91 5.89 -2.23 -6.44
CA ILE A 91 4.96 -1.43 -7.23
C ILE A 91 5.69 -0.88 -8.45
N LYS A 92 5.03 -0.92 -9.61
CA LYS A 92 5.58 -0.38 -10.85
C LYS A 92 4.95 0.96 -11.18
N GLU A 93 5.82 1.91 -11.53
CA GLU A 93 5.37 3.14 -12.16
C GLU A 93 4.73 2.84 -13.51
N GLU A 94 3.62 3.49 -13.76
CA GLU A 94 2.91 3.42 -15.03
C GLU A 94 2.93 4.83 -15.63
N GLY A 95 3.82 5.03 -16.60
CA GLY A 95 3.82 6.23 -17.43
C GLY A 95 2.75 6.14 -18.53
N GLY A 96 2.33 7.29 -19.07
CA GLY A 96 1.46 7.36 -20.25
C GLY A 96 0.17 8.15 -20.02
N ASN A 97 -0.91 7.68 -20.64
CA ASN A 97 -2.21 8.37 -20.68
C ASN A 97 -2.88 8.45 -19.30
N VAL A 98 -3.72 9.48 -19.11
CA VAL A 98 -4.58 9.63 -17.94
C VAL A 98 -5.69 8.55 -17.98
N PRO A 99 -5.78 7.64 -16.99
CA PRO A 99 -6.81 6.61 -16.96
C PRO A 99 -8.20 7.17 -16.69
N THR A 100 -9.24 6.37 -16.92
CA THR A 100 -10.60 6.67 -16.43
C THR A 100 -10.67 6.58 -14.90
N ALA A 101 -11.68 7.20 -14.28
CA ALA A 101 -11.88 7.13 -12.83
C ALA A 101 -11.95 5.68 -12.31
N THR A 102 -12.67 4.80 -13.00
CA THR A 102 -12.77 3.36 -12.67
C THR A 102 -11.41 2.66 -12.75
N GLU A 103 -10.59 2.98 -13.77
CA GLU A 103 -9.25 2.41 -13.90
C GLU A 103 -8.29 2.95 -12.83
N MET A 104 -8.40 4.23 -12.46
CA MET A 104 -7.62 4.80 -11.34
C MET A 104 -7.92 4.05 -10.05
N VAL A 105 -9.20 3.81 -9.74
CA VAL A 105 -9.62 3.03 -8.57
C VAL A 105 -9.06 1.60 -8.64
N SER A 106 -9.25 0.90 -9.76
CA SER A 106 -8.75 -0.48 -9.93
C SER A 106 -7.25 -0.57 -9.69
N ARG A 107 -6.46 0.37 -10.23
CA ARG A 107 -5.00 0.39 -10.06
C ARG A 107 -4.58 0.62 -8.61
N LEU A 108 -5.29 1.49 -7.88
CA LEU A 108 -5.01 1.68 -6.46
C LEU A 108 -5.40 0.45 -5.64
N VAL A 109 -6.53 -0.20 -5.93
CA VAL A 109 -6.88 -1.50 -5.32
C VAL A 109 -5.74 -2.50 -5.50
N ASP A 110 -5.29 -2.70 -6.74
CA ASP A 110 -4.23 -3.67 -7.05
C ASP A 110 -2.93 -3.36 -6.28
N ASN A 111 -2.59 -2.08 -6.13
CA ASN A 111 -1.38 -1.66 -5.41
C ASN A 111 -1.51 -1.79 -3.89
N HIS A 112 -2.66 -1.45 -3.30
CA HIS A 112 -2.91 -1.72 -1.88
C HIS A 112 -2.86 -3.23 -1.60
N GLU A 113 -3.50 -4.06 -2.44
CA GLU A 113 -3.47 -5.51 -2.29
C GLU A 113 -2.08 -6.12 -2.49
N GLN A 114 -1.27 -5.54 -3.37
CA GLN A 114 0.14 -5.92 -3.50
C GLN A 114 0.92 -5.64 -2.21
N ILE A 115 0.78 -4.43 -1.64
CA ILE A 115 1.42 -4.09 -0.37
C ILE A 115 0.93 -5.01 0.75
N ILE A 116 -0.37 -5.31 0.84
CA ILE A 116 -0.90 -6.24 1.85
C ILE A 116 -0.20 -7.61 1.77
N ARG A 117 -0.02 -8.16 0.56
CA ARG A 117 0.68 -9.44 0.38
C ARG A 117 2.15 -9.36 0.80
N ASN A 118 2.85 -8.28 0.45
CA ASN A 118 4.23 -8.06 0.87
C ASN A 118 4.34 -7.94 2.40
N LEU A 119 3.46 -7.15 3.02
CA LEU A 119 3.42 -6.97 4.47
C LEU A 119 3.18 -8.30 5.21
N ARG A 120 2.29 -9.16 4.71
CA ARG A 120 2.09 -10.51 5.28
C ARG A 120 3.39 -11.31 5.30
N GLU A 121 4.11 -11.36 4.19
CA GLU A 121 5.42 -12.02 4.14
C GLU A 121 6.42 -11.37 5.10
N HIS A 122 6.47 -10.04 5.15
CA HIS A 122 7.41 -9.31 6.00
C HIS A 122 7.11 -9.46 7.49
N ILE A 123 5.84 -9.55 7.89
CA ILE A 123 5.40 -9.83 9.25
C ILE A 123 5.92 -11.19 9.69
N ASP A 124 5.67 -12.24 8.89
CA ASP A 124 6.13 -13.61 9.19
C ASP A 124 7.66 -13.65 9.34
N ARG A 125 8.39 -12.99 8.43
CA ARG A 125 9.86 -12.93 8.50
C ARG A 125 10.37 -12.12 9.69
N CYS A 126 9.73 -11.01 10.03
CA CYS A 126 10.10 -10.23 11.21
C CYS A 126 9.96 -11.05 12.49
N ASP A 127 8.87 -11.80 12.66
CA ASP A 127 8.65 -12.60 13.87
C ASP A 127 9.48 -13.91 13.89
N GLU A 128 9.36 -14.72 12.82
CA GLU A 128 9.91 -16.07 12.80
C GLU A 128 11.41 -16.12 12.46
N GLU A 129 11.86 -15.32 11.48
CA GLU A 129 13.25 -15.34 10.99
C GLU A 129 14.14 -14.40 11.81
N PHE A 130 13.67 -13.18 12.07
CA PHE A 130 14.48 -12.13 12.68
C PHE A 130 14.18 -11.88 14.17
N HIS A 131 13.11 -12.45 14.71
CA HIS A 131 12.69 -12.31 16.11
C HIS A 131 12.48 -10.86 16.56
N ASP A 132 11.99 -10.00 15.65
CA ASP A 132 11.62 -8.61 15.91
C ASP A 132 10.09 -8.45 15.91
N GLN A 133 9.46 -8.89 17.00
CA GLN A 133 8.01 -8.76 17.21
C GLN A 133 7.55 -7.31 17.16
N GLY A 134 8.40 -6.35 17.55
CA GLY A 134 8.06 -4.93 17.52
C GLY A 134 7.90 -4.41 16.10
N THR A 135 8.68 -4.90 15.14
CA THR A 135 8.45 -4.57 13.73
C THR A 135 7.29 -5.37 13.16
N ALA A 136 7.12 -6.64 13.53
CA ALA A 136 5.97 -7.44 13.07
C ALA A 136 4.62 -6.81 13.48
N ASP A 137 4.50 -6.35 14.72
CA ASP A 137 3.31 -5.62 15.21
C ASP A 137 3.10 -4.29 14.46
N PHE A 138 4.17 -3.52 14.28
CA PHE A 138 4.13 -2.28 13.50
C PHE A 138 3.62 -2.50 12.07
N LEU A 139 4.16 -3.50 11.37
CA LEU A 139 3.75 -3.84 10.00
C LEU A 139 2.31 -4.37 9.95
N THR A 140 1.84 -5.04 11.00
CA THR A 140 0.45 -5.50 11.11
C THR A 140 -0.51 -4.31 11.12
N GLY A 141 -0.22 -3.26 11.90
CA GLY A 141 -1.04 -2.04 11.91
C GLY A 141 -1.07 -1.33 10.54
N LEU A 142 0.07 -1.28 9.83
CA LEU A 142 0.09 -0.75 8.46
C LEU A 142 -0.78 -1.59 7.51
N MET A 143 -0.68 -2.92 7.61
CA MET A 143 -1.44 -3.84 6.78
C MET A 143 -2.95 -3.65 6.95
N GLU A 144 -3.44 -3.53 8.18
CA GLU A 144 -4.87 -3.25 8.46
C GLU A 144 -5.34 -1.97 7.76
N GLY A 145 -4.54 -0.90 7.81
CA GLY A 145 -4.86 0.36 7.11
C GLY A 145 -4.92 0.19 5.57
N HIS A 146 -4.00 -0.60 4.99
CA HIS A 146 -4.07 -0.91 3.56
C HIS A 146 -5.29 -1.78 3.22
N GLU A 147 -5.70 -2.71 4.08
CA GLU A 147 -6.88 -3.56 3.90
C GLU A 147 -8.17 -2.74 3.89
N GLU A 148 -8.29 -1.78 4.81
CA GLU A 148 -9.40 -0.82 4.85
C GLU A 148 -9.46 0.01 3.57
N ALA A 149 -8.33 0.60 3.16
CA ALA A 149 -8.24 1.38 1.93
C ALA A 149 -8.61 0.57 0.68
N ALA A 150 -8.12 -0.68 0.57
CA ALA A 150 -8.44 -1.58 -0.53
C ALA A 150 -9.94 -1.90 -0.57
N TRP A 151 -10.57 -2.15 0.58
CA TRP A 151 -12.01 -2.40 0.67
C TRP A 151 -12.84 -1.20 0.24
N MET A 152 -12.52 0.00 0.75
CA MET A 152 -13.23 1.22 0.36
C MET A 152 -13.15 1.46 -1.14
N LEU A 153 -11.97 1.28 -1.74
CA LEU A 153 -11.77 1.43 -3.19
C LEU A 153 -12.49 0.34 -3.99
N ARG A 154 -12.42 -0.94 -3.60
CA ARG A 154 -13.16 -2.02 -4.28
C ARG A 154 -14.66 -1.74 -4.34
N SER A 155 -15.21 -1.13 -3.30
CA SER A 155 -16.63 -0.76 -3.23
C SER A 155 -17.08 0.20 -4.34
N PHE A 156 -16.18 0.96 -4.96
CA PHE A 156 -16.50 1.80 -6.13
C PHE A 156 -16.67 0.99 -7.44
N ILE A 157 -16.08 -0.21 -7.54
CA ILE A 157 -16.00 -0.97 -8.79
C ILE A 157 -16.73 -2.32 -8.75
N GLU A 158 -16.94 -2.90 -7.57
CA GLU A 158 -17.72 -4.14 -7.40
C GLU A 158 -19.24 -3.93 -7.46
N GLY A 159 -19.69 -2.67 -7.49
CA GLY A 159 -21.10 -2.27 -7.38
C GLY A 159 -21.98 -2.71 -8.54
N GLN A 160 -22.43 -3.96 -8.55
CA GLN A 160 -23.81 -4.25 -8.92
C GLN A 160 -24.70 -3.83 -7.75
N ALA A 161 -25.83 -3.18 -8.04
CA ALA A 161 -26.79 -2.84 -6.99
C ALA A 161 -27.23 -4.11 -6.26
N LEU A 162 -26.93 -4.23 -4.97
CA LEU A 162 -27.43 -5.34 -4.17
C LEU A 162 -28.96 -5.26 -4.11
N GLN A 163 -29.62 -6.41 -4.12
CA GLN A 163 -31.01 -6.47 -3.71
C GLN A 163 -31.11 -6.15 -2.21
N ALA A 164 -32.30 -5.76 -1.75
CA ALA A 164 -32.52 -5.38 -0.34
C ALA A 164 -32.21 -6.51 0.66
N ASP A 165 -32.12 -7.75 0.19
CA ASP A 165 -31.75 -8.94 0.98
C ASP A 165 -30.23 -9.24 0.97
N GLY A 166 -29.41 -8.38 0.36
CA GLY A 166 -27.97 -8.56 0.23
C GLY A 166 -27.54 -9.52 -0.89
N SER A 167 -28.47 -10.04 -1.68
CA SER A 167 -28.13 -10.87 -2.85
C SER A 167 -27.64 -10.03 -4.02
N GLN A 168 -26.65 -10.54 -4.76
CA GLN A 168 -26.24 -9.92 -6.02
C GLN A 168 -27.30 -10.18 -7.10
N PRO A 169 -27.62 -9.21 -7.98
CA PRO A 169 -28.47 -9.46 -9.14
C PRO A 169 -27.86 -10.59 -9.98
N GLN A 170 -28.68 -11.55 -10.41
CA GLN A 170 -28.20 -12.54 -11.37
C GLN A 170 -27.73 -11.81 -12.63
N THR A 171 -26.45 -11.92 -12.96
CA THR A 171 -25.91 -11.43 -14.22
C THR A 171 -26.56 -12.23 -15.35
N GLN A 172 -27.56 -11.63 -16.01
CA GLN A 172 -28.12 -12.20 -17.22
C GLN A 172 -27.04 -12.06 -18.31
N LYS A 173 -26.20 -13.09 -18.46
CA LYS A 173 -25.34 -13.23 -19.63
C LYS A 173 -26.25 -13.51 -20.82
N THR A 174 -26.79 -12.48 -21.45
CA THR A 174 -27.40 -12.63 -22.76
C THR A 174 -26.26 -12.97 -23.71
N PRO A 175 -26.21 -14.19 -24.28
CA PRO A 175 -25.26 -14.48 -25.34
C PRO A 175 -25.66 -13.58 -26.50
N VAL A 176 -24.75 -12.73 -26.97
CA VAL A 176 -24.96 -12.05 -28.25
C VAL A 176 -24.84 -13.14 -29.30
N GLY A 177 -25.99 -13.62 -29.77
CA GLY A 177 -26.08 -14.63 -30.82
C GLY A 177 -25.95 -14.00 -32.21
N VAL A 178 -25.26 -14.77 -33.07
CA VAL A 178 -25.08 -14.69 -34.53
C VAL A 178 -24.06 -13.68 -35.05
#